data_AF-A0A6I1NRA0-F1
#
_entry.id   AF-A0A6I1NRA0-F1
#
_cell.length_a   1.000
_cell.length_b   1.000
_cell.length_c   1.000
_cell.angle_alpha   90.00
_cell.angle_beta   90.00
_cell.angle_gamma   90.00
#
_symmetry.space_group_name_H-M   'P 1'
#
loop_
_entity.id
_entity.type
_entity.pdbx_description
1 polymer ?
#
loop_
_entity_poly.entity_id
_entity_poly.type
_entity_poly.pdbx_seq_one_letter_code
_entity_poly.pdbx_strand_id
1 'polypeptide(L)'
;VADRLIARFKLQAHYHQDSMDGTRQSLQATSSFVSGTEGLITISVDDQNPQFAATLANAYVEELETVNRSLAVSDASNRRLFFEQQLKDAKTQLTAAETDLRKTQERTGMIQPEGQLPAIVSTITQLRATIAAKEVQLETMKSFATAQNPAYLKTQQELQGLREQLTKLD
;
A
#
# COMPACT_ATOMS: atom_id res chain seq x y z
N VAL A 1 20.39 -26.51 -2.02
CA VAL A 1 21.70 -26.18 -2.64
C VAL A 1 22.73 -27.25 -2.33
N ALA A 2 23.12 -27.47 -1.07
CA ALA A 2 24.12 -28.47 -0.67
C ALA A 2 23.89 -29.86 -1.29
N ASP A 3 22.69 -30.42 -1.17
CA ASP A 3 22.38 -31.75 -1.73
C ASP A 3 22.52 -31.85 -3.25
N ARG A 4 22.18 -30.77 -3.95
CA ARG A 4 22.33 -30.70 -5.41
C ARG A 4 23.79 -30.66 -5.81
N LEU A 5 24.62 -29.91 -5.08
CA LEU A 5 26.07 -29.89 -5.27
C LEU A 5 26.71 -31.24 -4.94
N ILE A 6 26.28 -31.88 -3.84
CA ILE A 6 26.72 -33.22 -3.45
C ILE A 6 26.44 -34.23 -4.56
N ALA A 7 25.23 -34.22 -5.12
CA ALA A 7 24.87 -35.09 -6.23
C ALA A 7 25.64 -34.76 -7.52
N ARG A 8 25.71 -33.48 -7.89
CA ARG A 8 26.34 -32.99 -9.15
C ARG A 8 27.83 -33.30 -9.21
N PHE A 9 28.55 -33.11 -8.12
CA PHE A 9 30.00 -33.31 -8.06
C PHE A 9 30.42 -34.62 -7.38
N LYS A 10 29.46 -35.48 -7.01
CA LYS A 10 29.71 -36.75 -6.30
C LYS A 10 30.59 -36.55 -5.07
N LEU A 11 30.26 -35.55 -4.26
CA LEU A 11 31.09 -35.08 -3.15
C LEU A 11 31.34 -36.14 -2.05
N GLN A 12 30.46 -37.14 -1.95
CA GLN A 12 30.68 -38.30 -1.08
C GLN A 12 32.00 -39.01 -1.40
N ALA A 13 32.26 -39.27 -2.68
CA ALA A 13 33.49 -39.92 -3.12
C ALA A 13 34.69 -38.97 -2.99
N HIS A 14 34.50 -37.69 -3.33
CA HIS A 14 35.56 -36.69 -3.26
C HIS A 14 36.07 -36.45 -1.82
N TYR A 15 35.15 -36.37 -0.85
CA TYR A 15 35.48 -36.17 0.57
C TYR A 15 35.62 -37.47 1.37
N HIS A 16 35.52 -38.63 0.71
CA HIS A 16 35.61 -39.95 1.34
C HIS A 16 34.66 -40.11 2.53
N GLN A 17 33.39 -39.73 2.33
CA GLN A 17 32.35 -39.75 3.35
C GLN A 17 31.38 -40.91 3.10
N ASP A 18 31.12 -41.71 4.14
CA ASP A 18 30.24 -42.87 4.07
C ASP A 18 28.75 -42.49 4.19
N SER A 19 28.44 -41.26 4.60
CA SER A 19 27.08 -40.78 4.80
C SER A 19 26.83 -39.42 4.15
N MET A 20 25.57 -39.17 3.79
CA MET A 20 25.13 -37.86 3.28
C MET A 20 25.35 -36.75 4.30
N ASP A 21 25.11 -37.03 5.59
CA ASP A 21 25.27 -36.02 6.64
C ASP A 21 26.74 -35.68 6.88
N GLY A 22 27.64 -36.66 6.88
CA GLY A 22 29.09 -36.42 6.91
C GLY A 22 29.55 -35.59 5.71
N THR A 23 29.01 -35.88 4.52
CA THR A 23 29.31 -35.09 3.31
C THR A 23 28.83 -33.65 3.40
N ARG A 24 27.65 -33.41 3.95
CA ARG A 24 27.15 -32.04 4.20
C ARG A 24 28.03 -31.30 5.19
N GLN A 25 28.48 -31.95 6.26
CA GLN A 25 29.37 -31.36 7.23
C GLN A 25 30.73 -31.02 6.62
N SER A 26 31.33 -31.92 5.83
CA SER A 26 32.58 -31.65 5.11
C SER A 26 32.41 -30.47 4.16
N LEU A 27 31.36 -30.49 3.34
CA LEU A 27 31.06 -29.40 2.40
C LEU A 27 30.86 -28.06 3.11
N GLN A 28 30.17 -28.05 4.24
CA GLN A 28 29.98 -26.87 5.08
C GLN A 28 31.28 -26.39 5.72
N ALA A 29 32.16 -27.31 6.16
CA ALA A 29 33.45 -26.95 6.74
C ALA A 29 34.41 -26.36 5.69
N THR A 30 34.30 -26.79 4.44
CA THR A 30 35.12 -26.31 3.31
C THR A 30 34.53 -25.08 2.61
N SER A 31 33.33 -24.61 2.99
CA SER A 31 32.69 -23.45 2.36
C SER A 31 32.35 -22.38 3.39
N SER A 32 32.65 -21.13 3.07
CA SER A 32 32.28 -19.98 3.89
C SER A 32 31.50 -18.94 3.10
N PHE A 33 30.55 -18.31 3.78
CA PHE A 33 29.66 -17.31 3.23
C PHE A 33 29.74 -16.06 4.11
N VAL A 34 30.24 -14.97 3.56
CA VAL A 34 30.39 -13.70 4.28
C VAL A 34 29.53 -12.65 3.58
N SER A 35 28.62 -12.03 4.32
CA SER A 35 27.86 -10.87 3.86
C SER A 35 28.63 -9.60 4.17
N GLY A 36 29.11 -8.90 3.14
CA GLY A 36 29.77 -7.61 3.25
C GLY A 36 28.79 -6.45 3.38
N THR A 37 29.32 -5.26 3.71
CA THR A 37 28.54 -4.07 4.08
C THR A 37 27.84 -3.33 2.92
N GLU A 38 27.79 -3.92 1.73
CA GLU A 38 27.20 -3.30 0.53
C GLU A 38 26.28 -4.26 -0.23
N GLY A 39 25.76 -5.29 0.46
CA GLY A 39 24.93 -6.32 -0.17
C GLY A 39 25.71 -7.32 -1.03
N LEU A 40 27.04 -7.27 -0.99
CA LEU A 40 27.92 -8.26 -1.62
C LEU A 40 28.05 -9.48 -0.72
N ILE A 41 27.78 -10.66 -1.28
CA ILE A 41 27.99 -11.95 -0.61
C ILE A 41 29.25 -12.58 -1.20
N THR A 42 30.26 -12.77 -0.37
CA THR A 42 31.49 -13.48 -0.74
C THR A 42 31.31 -14.96 -0.39
N ILE A 43 31.51 -15.81 -1.39
CA ILE A 43 31.53 -17.27 -1.24
C ILE A 43 32.98 -17.71 -1.40
N SER A 44 33.50 -18.43 -0.41
CA SER A 44 34.84 -19.02 -0.48
C SER A 44 34.75 -20.51 -0.28
N VAL A 45 35.51 -21.26 -1.07
CA VAL A 45 35.57 -22.72 -1.02
C VAL A 45 37.03 -23.13 -0.97
N ASP A 46 37.37 -23.94 0.03
CA ASP A 46 38.70 -24.50 0.21
C ASP A 46 38.70 -25.96 -0.24
N ASP A 47 39.63 -26.32 -1.13
CA ASP A 47 39.84 -27.69 -1.57
C ASP A 47 41.32 -27.93 -1.88
N GLN A 48 41.75 -29.19 -1.80
CA GLN A 48 43.11 -29.59 -2.16
C GLN A 48 43.39 -29.35 -3.65
N ASN A 49 42.37 -29.43 -4.49
CA ASN A 49 42.47 -29.14 -5.91
C ASN A 49 41.96 -27.70 -6.20
N PRO A 50 42.84 -26.76 -6.59
CA PRO A 50 42.45 -25.37 -6.83
C PRO A 50 41.44 -25.22 -7.98
N GLN A 51 41.51 -26.09 -8.99
CA GLN A 51 40.55 -26.09 -10.09
C GLN A 51 39.16 -26.55 -9.62
N PHE A 52 39.13 -27.53 -8.72
CA PHE A 52 37.89 -28.01 -8.14
C PHE A 52 37.27 -26.98 -7.21
N ALA A 53 38.07 -26.33 -6.34
CA ALA A 53 37.61 -25.24 -5.48
C ALA A 53 36.90 -24.14 -6.27
N ALA A 54 37.53 -23.67 -7.36
CA ALA A 54 36.94 -22.65 -8.24
C ALA A 54 35.65 -23.14 -8.90
N THR A 55 35.62 -24.40 -9.37
CA THR A 55 34.43 -25.00 -9.99
C THR A 55 33.28 -25.10 -8.99
N LEU A 56 33.56 -25.52 -7.76
CA LEU A 56 32.56 -25.68 -6.71
C LEU A 56 32.04 -24.32 -6.23
N ALA A 57 32.91 -23.32 -6.08
CA ALA A 57 32.51 -21.95 -5.74
C ALA A 57 31.58 -21.34 -6.81
N ASN A 58 31.90 -21.50 -8.10
CA ASN A 58 31.03 -21.04 -9.18
C ASN A 58 29.68 -21.80 -9.19
N ALA A 59 29.71 -23.11 -8.93
CA ALA A 59 28.48 -23.89 -8.87
C ALA A 59 27.57 -23.49 -7.71
N TYR A 60 28.11 -23.02 -6.59
CA TYR A 60 27.30 -22.42 -5.53
C TYR A 60 26.49 -21.22 -6.03
N VAL A 61 27.09 -20.35 -6.83
CA VAL A 61 26.41 -19.19 -7.43
C VAL A 61 25.27 -19.64 -8.34
N GLU A 62 25.51 -20.62 -9.23
CA GLU A 62 24.49 -21.16 -10.14
C GLU A 62 23.29 -21.77 -9.40
N GLU A 63 23.55 -22.56 -8.35
CA GLU A 63 22.49 -23.20 -7.57
C GLU A 63 21.71 -22.18 -6.73
N LEU A 64 22.38 -21.19 -6.15
CA LEU A 64 21.74 -20.10 -5.42
C LEU A 64 20.88 -19.24 -6.35
N GLU A 65 21.36 -18.94 -7.56
CA GLU A 65 20.59 -18.23 -8.57
C GLU A 65 19.33 -19.02 -8.96
N THR A 66 19.46 -20.33 -9.17
CA THR A 66 18.33 -21.20 -9.50
C THR A 66 17.26 -21.18 -8.41
N VAL A 67 17.67 -21.29 -7.14
CA VAL A 67 16.75 -21.19 -6.00
C VAL A 67 16.11 -19.81 -5.95
N ASN A 68 16.89 -18.74 -6.13
CA ASN A 68 16.38 -17.37 -6.10
C ASN A 68 15.35 -17.12 -7.21
N ARG A 69 15.59 -17.63 -8.43
CA ARG A 69 14.62 -17.58 -9.54
C ARG A 69 13.32 -18.31 -9.20
N SER A 70 13.40 -19.50 -8.58
CA SER A 70 12.18 -20.23 -8.16
C SER A 70 11.40 -19.49 -7.07
N LEU A 71 12.09 -18.83 -6.14
CA LEU A 71 11.48 -18.03 -5.09
C LEU A 71 10.81 -16.78 -5.67
N ALA A 72 11.47 -16.09 -6.60
CA ALA A 72 10.91 -14.92 -7.29
C ALA A 72 9.64 -15.26 -8.09
N VAL A 73 9.60 -16.42 -8.77
CA VAL A 73 8.39 -16.90 -9.45
C VAL A 73 7.27 -17.19 -8.45
N SER A 74 7.59 -17.73 -7.27
CA SER A 74 6.61 -17.97 -6.22
C SER A 74 6.02 -16.67 -5.65
N ASP A 75 6.83 -15.63 -5.46
CA ASP A 75 6.35 -14.36 -4.92
C ASP A 75 5.43 -13.61 -5.91
N ALA A 76 5.81 -13.56 -7.19
CA ALA A 76 4.95 -13.00 -8.24
C ALA A 76 3.63 -13.78 -8.38
N SER A 77 3.67 -15.11 -8.26
CA SER A 77 2.48 -15.97 -8.31
C SER A 77 1.58 -15.78 -7.09
N ASN A 78 2.16 -15.70 -5.89
CA ASN A 78 1.43 -15.44 -4.64
C ASN A 78 0.78 -14.06 -4.67
N ARG A 79 1.48 -13.05 -5.18
CA ARG A 79 0.97 -11.69 -5.34
C ARG A 79 -0.19 -11.62 -6.34
N ARG A 80 -0.12 -12.38 -7.44
CA ARG A 80 -1.25 -12.53 -8.38
C ARG A 80 -2.47 -13.13 -7.68
N LEU A 81 -2.30 -14.26 -6.97
CA LEU A 81 -3.39 -14.93 -6.26
C LEU A 81 -4.03 -14.01 -5.21
N PHE A 82 -3.20 -13.28 -4.46
CA PHE A 82 -3.68 -12.28 -3.51
C PHE A 82 -4.53 -11.20 -4.19
N PHE A 83 -4.05 -10.61 -5.30
CA PHE A 83 -4.82 -9.59 -6.01
C PHE A 83 -6.08 -10.13 -6.70
N GLU A 84 -6.06 -11.37 -7.19
CA GLU A 84 -7.27 -12.02 -7.73
C GLU A 84 -8.34 -12.17 -6.64
N GLN A 85 -7.95 -12.57 -5.43
CA GLN A 85 -8.85 -12.66 -4.29
C GLN A 85 -9.39 -11.28 -3.89
N GLN A 86 -8.52 -10.27 -3.75
CA GLN A 86 -8.94 -8.91 -3.44
C GLN A 86 -9.87 -8.31 -4.50
N LEU A 87 -9.62 -8.59 -5.79
CA LEU A 87 -10.48 -8.15 -6.89
C LEU A 87 -11.86 -8.81 -6.83
N LYS A 88 -11.91 -10.10 -6.52
CA LYS A 88 -13.16 -10.84 -6.36
C LYS A 88 -13.98 -10.30 -5.18
N ASP A 89 -13.33 -10.02 -4.07
CA ASP A 89 -13.97 -9.46 -2.87
C ASP A 89 -14.48 -8.04 -3.13
N ALA A 90 -13.69 -7.19 -3.79
CA ALA A 90 -14.09 -5.85 -4.20
C ALA A 90 -15.30 -5.87 -5.16
N LYS A 91 -15.32 -6.78 -6.14
CA LYS A 91 -16.49 -6.96 -7.04
C LYS A 91 -17.73 -7.38 -6.26
N THR A 92 -17.58 -8.29 -5.30
CA THR A 92 -18.70 -8.76 -4.47
C THR A 92 -19.26 -7.62 -3.62
N GLN A 93 -18.39 -6.82 -2.99
CA GLN A 93 -18.77 -5.65 -2.22
C GLN A 93 -19.45 -4.58 -3.10
N LEU A 94 -18.93 -4.35 -4.32
CA LEU A 94 -19.54 -3.42 -5.27
C LEU A 94 -20.95 -3.86 -5.65
N THR A 95 -21.14 -5.13 -6.04
CA THR A 95 -22.46 -5.66 -6.39
C THR A 95 -23.44 -5.59 -5.21
N ALA A 96 -22.96 -5.83 -3.98
CA ALA A 96 -23.78 -5.66 -2.79
C ALA A 96 -24.21 -4.20 -2.59
N ALA A 97 -23.27 -3.26 -2.70
CA ALA A 97 -23.54 -1.83 -2.58
C ALA A 97 -24.50 -1.32 -3.66
N GLU A 98 -24.34 -1.75 -4.92
CA GLU A 98 -25.25 -1.42 -6.02
C GLU A 98 -26.66 -1.98 -5.77
N THR A 99 -26.76 -3.18 -5.23
CA THR A 99 -28.04 -3.81 -4.89
C THR A 99 -28.73 -3.07 -3.75
N ASP A 100 -27.99 -2.70 -2.72
CA ASP A 100 -28.54 -1.96 -1.57
C ASP A 100 -28.93 -0.53 -1.95
N LEU A 101 -28.16 0.11 -2.84
CA LEU A 101 -28.54 1.39 -3.43
C LEU A 101 -29.84 1.26 -4.22
N ARG A 102 -29.97 0.24 -5.08
CA ARG A 102 -31.20 -0.02 -5.85
C ARG A 102 -32.40 -0.25 -4.94
N LYS A 103 -32.27 -1.11 -3.92
CA LYS A 103 -33.33 -1.34 -2.92
C LYS A 103 -33.70 -0.07 -2.17
N THR A 104 -32.72 0.76 -1.86
CA THR A 104 -32.96 2.06 -1.22
C THR A 104 -33.73 2.98 -2.15
N GLN A 105 -33.36 3.06 -3.44
CA GLN A 105 -34.07 3.84 -4.46
C GLN A 105 -35.51 3.34 -4.65
N GLU A 106 -35.72 2.03 -4.75
CA GLU A 106 -37.03 1.40 -4.88
C GLU A 106 -37.92 1.65 -3.64
N ARG A 107 -37.35 1.52 -2.42
CA ARG A 107 -38.08 1.73 -1.17
C ARG A 107 -38.42 3.19 -0.90
N THR A 108 -37.52 4.10 -1.26
CA THR A 108 -37.70 5.55 -1.04
C THR A 108 -38.46 6.23 -2.19
N GLY A 109 -38.71 5.52 -3.30
CA GLY A 109 -39.31 6.08 -4.51
C GLY A 109 -38.38 7.07 -5.26
N MET A 110 -37.10 7.12 -4.89
CA MET A 110 -36.13 8.07 -5.42
C MET A 110 -35.53 7.52 -6.73
N ILE A 111 -36.29 7.58 -7.82
CA ILE A 111 -35.69 7.69 -9.16
C ILE A 111 -35.05 9.08 -9.19
N GLN A 112 -33.73 9.14 -9.22
CA GLN A 112 -32.93 10.37 -9.14
C GLN A 112 -33.49 11.45 -10.11
N PRO A 113 -34.09 12.56 -9.63
CA PRO A 113 -34.33 13.71 -10.47
C PRO A 113 -33.00 14.49 -10.50
N GLU A 114 -32.25 14.36 -11.59
CA GLU A 114 -30.91 14.92 -11.81
C GLU A 114 -30.78 16.44 -11.56
N GLY A 115 -31.86 17.17 -11.26
CA GLY A 115 -31.86 18.63 -11.13
C GLY A 115 -31.92 19.23 -9.72
N GLN A 116 -32.35 18.50 -8.67
CA GLN A 116 -32.74 19.18 -7.41
C GLN A 116 -31.69 19.16 -6.29
N LEU A 117 -30.90 18.08 -6.16
CA LEU A 117 -29.85 17.98 -5.13
C LEU A 117 -28.65 18.93 -5.38
N PRO A 118 -28.13 19.12 -6.62
CA PRO A 118 -27.05 20.08 -6.85
C PRO A 118 -27.46 21.52 -6.56
N ALA A 119 -28.71 21.89 -6.81
CA ALA A 119 -29.22 23.23 -6.58
C ALA A 119 -29.29 23.58 -5.09
N ILE A 120 -29.74 22.66 -4.25
CA ILE A 120 -29.79 22.84 -2.79
C ILE A 120 -28.37 22.90 -2.21
N VAL A 121 -27.49 21.98 -2.62
CA VAL A 121 -26.08 21.98 -2.17
C VAL A 121 -25.35 23.25 -2.60
N SER A 122 -25.57 23.72 -3.84
CA SER A 122 -25.04 25.00 -4.32
C SER A 122 -25.55 26.19 -3.50
N THR A 123 -26.84 26.20 -3.19
CA THR A 123 -27.48 27.25 -2.36
C THR A 123 -26.88 27.28 -0.95
N ILE A 124 -26.71 26.11 -0.31
CA ILE A 124 -26.07 25.99 1.01
C ILE A 124 -24.62 26.48 0.95
N THR A 125 -23.87 26.11 -0.09
CA THR A 125 -22.47 26.52 -0.27
C THR A 125 -22.35 28.04 -0.45
N GLN A 126 -23.22 28.64 -1.26
CA GLN A 126 -23.26 30.08 -1.49
C GLN A 126 -23.67 30.85 -0.22
N LEU A 127 -24.60 30.30 0.56
CA LEU A 127 -25.03 30.89 1.83
C LEU A 127 -23.88 30.88 2.86
N ARG A 128 -23.16 29.75 2.99
CA ARG A 128 -21.97 29.66 3.85
C ARG A 128 -20.86 30.63 3.43
N ALA A 129 -20.61 30.77 2.13
CA ALA A 129 -19.63 31.74 1.62
C ALA A 129 -20.02 33.19 1.97
N THR A 130 -21.32 33.52 1.89
CA THR A 130 -21.83 34.86 2.24
C THR A 130 -21.71 35.14 3.75
N ILE A 131 -22.00 34.14 4.59
CA ILE A 131 -21.81 34.21 6.05
C ILE A 131 -20.34 34.49 6.37
N ALA A 132 -19.41 33.72 5.80
CA ALA A 132 -17.98 33.90 6.04
C ALA A 132 -17.50 35.31 5.62
N ALA A 133 -17.95 35.82 4.47
CA ALA A 133 -17.63 37.17 4.03
C ALA A 133 -18.14 38.25 5.00
N LYS A 134 -19.36 38.08 5.53
CA LYS A 134 -19.95 38.98 6.52
C LYS A 134 -19.27 38.92 7.88
N GLU A 135 -18.79 37.75 8.29
CA GLU A 135 -17.99 37.58 9.51
C GLU A 135 -16.64 38.32 9.41
N VAL A 136 -15.94 38.18 8.28
CA VAL A 136 -14.71 38.94 8.01
C VAL A 136 -15.00 40.44 7.96
N GLN A 137 -16.11 40.87 7.34
CA GLN A 137 -16.52 42.27 7.31
C GLN A 137 -16.77 42.80 8.73
N LEU A 138 -17.46 42.06 9.59
CA LEU A 138 -17.66 42.47 11.00
C LEU A 138 -16.35 42.57 11.76
N GLU A 139 -15.44 41.62 11.55
CA GLU A 139 -14.15 41.62 12.26
C GLU A 139 -13.27 42.80 11.84
N THR A 140 -13.22 43.14 10.55
CA THR A 140 -12.55 44.36 10.07
C THR A 140 -13.26 45.64 10.52
N MET A 141 -14.58 45.62 10.71
CA MET A 141 -15.29 46.76 11.29
C MET A 141 -14.96 46.92 12.77
N LYS A 142 -14.77 45.85 13.55
CA LYS A 142 -14.34 45.96 14.96
C LYS A 142 -12.96 46.60 15.11
N SER A 143 -12.06 46.44 14.12
CA SER A 143 -10.73 47.04 14.20
C SER A 143 -10.72 48.56 13.98
N PHE A 144 -11.78 49.14 13.39
CA PHE A 144 -11.84 50.57 13.07
C PHE A 144 -13.10 51.30 13.57
N ALA A 145 -14.13 50.59 14.03
CA ALA A 145 -15.39 51.14 14.50
C ALA A 145 -15.75 50.61 15.90
N THR A 146 -16.29 51.49 16.74
CA THR A 146 -16.86 51.11 18.03
C THR A 146 -18.16 50.32 17.86
N ALA A 147 -18.54 49.52 18.86
CA ALA A 147 -19.72 48.65 18.84
C ALA A 147 -21.06 49.38 18.63
N GLN A 148 -21.09 50.71 18.71
CA GLN A 148 -22.26 51.56 18.47
C GLN A 148 -22.37 52.08 17.02
N ASN A 149 -21.49 51.67 16.11
CA ASN A 149 -21.58 52.09 14.72
C ASN A 149 -22.86 51.50 14.05
N PRO A 150 -23.76 52.33 13.48
CA PRO A 150 -24.97 51.85 12.81
C PRO A 150 -24.71 50.82 11.71
N ALA A 151 -23.59 50.93 11.00
CA ALA A 151 -23.20 49.99 9.95
C ALA A 151 -22.77 48.62 10.54
N TYR A 152 -22.17 48.62 11.73
CA TYR A 152 -21.81 47.39 12.45
C TYR A 152 -23.07 46.63 12.90
N LEU A 153 -24.02 47.33 13.52
CA LEU A 153 -25.30 46.75 13.95
C LEU A 153 -26.11 46.18 12.77
N LYS A 154 -26.14 46.89 11.64
CA LYS A 154 -26.78 46.42 10.41
C LYS A 154 -26.13 45.12 9.90
N THR A 155 -24.79 45.09 9.82
CA THR A 155 -24.06 43.91 9.33
C THR A 155 -24.23 42.72 10.28
N GLN A 156 -24.34 42.97 11.59
CA GLN A 156 -24.61 41.94 12.60
C GLN A 156 -26.01 41.34 12.43
N GLN A 157 -27.04 42.17 12.19
CA GLN A 157 -28.40 41.70 11.92
C GLN A 157 -28.48 40.90 10.61
N GLU A 158 -27.81 41.37 9.55
CA GLU A 158 -27.72 40.64 8.29
C GLU A 158 -27.07 39.26 8.49
N LEU A 159 -25.96 39.17 9.24
CA LEU A 159 -25.30 37.91 9.55
C LEU A 159 -26.22 36.96 10.34
N GLN A 160 -26.98 37.46 11.30
CA GLN A 160 -27.94 36.66 12.06
C GLN A 160 -29.02 36.08 11.14
N GLY A 161 -29.61 36.89 10.27
CA GLY A 161 -30.63 36.43 9.31
C GLY A 161 -30.10 35.35 8.35
N LEU A 162 -28.86 35.50 7.88
CA LEU A 162 -28.23 34.49 7.01
C LEU A 162 -27.97 33.17 7.75
N ARG A 163 -27.57 33.22 9.02
CA ARG A 163 -27.39 32.02 9.86
C ARG A 163 -28.72 31.31 10.13
N GLU A 164 -29.79 32.06 10.40
CA GLU A 164 -31.14 31.51 10.56
C GLU A 164 -31.65 30.85 9.27
N GLN A 165 -31.36 31.43 8.11
CA GLN A 165 -31.67 30.81 6.82
C GLN A 165 -30.88 29.52 6.59
N LEU A 166 -29.60 29.47 6.99
CA LEU A 166 -28.80 28.25 6.88
C LEU A 166 -29.37 27.12 7.74
N THR A 167 -29.78 27.43 8.97
CA THR A 167 -30.41 26.44 9.87
C THR A 167 -31.78 25.94 9.40
N LYS A 168 -32.44 26.63 8.47
CA LYS A 168 -33.70 26.17 7.86
C LYS A 168 -33.47 25.26 6.64
N LEU A 169 -32.26 25.25 6.10
CA LEU A 169 -31.85 24.47 4.93
C LEU A 169 -31.04 23.21 5.28
N ASP A 170 -30.46 23.16 6.48
CA ASP A 170 -29.91 21.95 7.11
C ASP A 170 -31.05 21.08 7.71
#